data_AF-A0A8H7GGZ9-F1
#
_entry.id   AF-A0A8H7GGZ9-F1
#
_cell.length_a   1.000
_cell.length_b   1.000
_cell.length_c   1.000
_cell.angle_alpha   90.00
_cell.angle_beta   90.00
_cell.angle_gamma   90.00
#
_symmetry.space_group_name_H-M   'P 1'
#
loop_
_entity.id
_entity.type
_entity.pdbx_description
1 polymer ?
#
loop_
_entity_poly.entity_id
_entity_poly.type
_entity_poly.pdbx_seq_one_letter_code
_entity_poly.pdbx_strand_id
1 'polypeptide(L)' 'MSSGLRSPVSRSHASSPRPRFDSDLLRAYMKKLLSSTFQGTSWPGAKEHDRVKDWIKDVGTRVKERMLEIQPQG' A
#
# COMPACT_ATOMS: atom_id res chain seq x y z
N MET A 1 -0.11 -19.84 56.48
CA MET A 1 1.21 -19.35 56.03
C MET A 1 0.98 -18.52 54.78
N SER A 2 1.41 -17.26 54.81
CA SER A 2 1.09 -16.23 53.81
C SER A 2 2.14 -16.14 52.70
N SER A 3 1.71 -15.62 51.55
CA SER A 3 2.50 -15.08 50.42
C SER A 3 3.08 -16.09 49.40
N GLY A 4 3.03 -15.85 48.10
CA GLY A 4 2.67 -14.63 47.39
C GLY A 4 2.32 -14.88 45.92
N LEU A 5 1.31 -14.16 45.45
CA LEU A 5 0.93 -14.01 44.06
C LEU A 5 2.11 -13.41 43.30
N ARG A 6 2.73 -14.19 42.42
CA ARG A 6 3.81 -13.69 41.56
C ARG A 6 3.19 -12.77 40.50
N SER A 7 3.42 -11.47 40.63
CA SER A 7 3.01 -10.47 39.64
C SER A 7 3.57 -10.83 38.26
N PRO A 8 2.79 -10.73 37.17
CA PRO A 8 3.32 -10.95 35.84
C PRO A 8 4.38 -9.88 35.54
N VAL A 9 5.57 -10.36 35.15
CA VAL A 9 6.73 -9.56 34.75
C VAL A 9 6.34 -8.61 33.61
N SER A 10 6.83 -7.38 33.72
CA SER A 10 6.61 -6.25 32.82
C SER A 10 6.70 -6.64 31.34
N ARG A 11 5.62 -6.42 30.59
CA ARG A 11 5.63 -6.51 29.13
C ARG A 11 6.65 -5.49 28.60
N SER A 12 7.62 -5.95 27.84
CA SER A 12 8.69 -5.14 27.27
C SER A 12 8.10 -3.98 26.45
N HIS A 13 8.49 -2.74 26.79
CA HIS A 13 8.24 -1.54 25.99
C HIS A 13 9.20 -1.43 24.79
N ALA A 14 9.78 -2.54 24.34
CA ALA A 14 10.67 -2.55 23.19
C ALA A 14 9.82 -2.40 21.92
N SER A 15 10.00 -1.30 21.20
CA SER A 15 9.47 -1.14 19.85
C SER A 15 10.07 -2.25 18.98
N SER A 16 9.30 -3.30 18.73
CA SER A 16 9.66 -4.33 17.75
C SER A 16 9.97 -3.63 16.42
N PRO A 17 11.08 -3.96 15.73
CA PRO A 17 11.36 -3.40 14.42
C PRO A 17 10.30 -3.92 13.44
N ARG A 18 9.20 -3.18 13.33
CA ARG A 18 8.18 -3.47 12.33
C ARG A 18 8.75 -3.04 10.98
N PRO A 19 8.69 -3.91 9.95
CA PRO A 19 8.92 -3.49 8.58
C PRO A 19 8.04 -2.27 8.30
N ARG A 20 8.65 -1.19 7.82
CA ARG A 20 7.93 0.02 7.42
C ARG A 20 7.81 0.00 5.91
N PHE A 21 6.58 0.13 5.43
CA PHE A 21 6.31 0.24 4.01
C PHE A 21 7.00 1.48 3.42
N ASP A 22 7.74 1.29 2.33
CA ASP A 22 8.38 2.39 1.60
C ASP A 22 7.36 3.10 0.70
N SER A 23 6.70 4.11 1.28
CA SER A 23 5.70 4.91 0.58
C SER A 23 6.28 5.79 -0.53
N ASP A 24 7.56 6.17 -0.43
CA ASP A 24 8.17 7.05 -1.43
C ASP A 24 8.51 6.26 -2.70
N LEU A 25 8.93 5.01 -2.55
CA LEU A 25 9.09 4.08 -3.66
C LEU A 25 7.76 3.85 -4.39
N LEU A 26 6.67 3.61 -3.66
CA LEU A 26 5.34 3.49 -4.26
C LEU A 26 4.91 4.79 -4.96
N ARG A 27 5.12 5.95 -4.31
CA ARG A 27 4.75 7.26 -4.86
C ARG A 27 5.49 7.57 -6.16
N ALA A 28 6.80 7.30 -6.21
CA ALA A 28 7.59 7.48 -7.43
C ALA A 28 7.08 6.59 -8.57
N TYR A 29 6.77 5.33 -8.27
CA TYR A 29 6.16 4.41 -9.23
C TYR A 29 4.81 4.91 -9.73
N MET A 30 3.90 5.32 -8.83
CA MET A 30 2.58 5.82 -9.19
C MET A 30 2.65 7.04 -10.13
N LYS A 31 3.57 7.99 -9.86
CA LYS A 31 3.78 9.14 -10.75
C LYS A 31 4.18 8.69 -12.17
N LYS A 32 5.13 7.76 -12.27
CA LYS A 32 5.56 7.21 -13.56
C LYS A 32 4.43 6.46 -14.26
N LEU A 33 3.69 5.62 -13.53
CA LEU A 33 2.58 4.83 -14.05
C LEU A 33 1.50 5.74 -14.64
N LEU A 34 0.99 6.69 -13.85
CA LEU A 34 -0.06 7.61 -14.29
C LEU A 34 0.38 8.44 -15.49
N SER A 35 1.63 8.94 -15.48
CA SER A 35 2.19 9.64 -16.64
C SER A 35 2.21 8.73 -17.86
N SER A 36 2.74 7.50 -17.75
CA SER A 36 2.81 6.58 -18.90
C SER A 36 1.46 6.12 -19.42
N THR A 37 0.46 5.98 -18.54
CA THR A 37 -0.88 5.48 -18.91
C THR A 37 -1.72 6.57 -19.57
N PHE A 38 -1.58 7.84 -19.16
CA PHE A 38 -2.47 8.91 -19.60
C PHE A 38 -1.78 9.99 -20.45
N GLN A 39 -0.46 9.95 -20.61
CA GLN A 39 0.25 10.88 -21.48
C GLN A 39 -0.29 10.79 -22.92
N GLY A 40 -0.67 11.94 -23.48
CA GLY A 40 -1.26 12.03 -24.81
C GLY A 40 -2.70 11.50 -24.92
N THR A 41 -3.33 11.12 -23.80
CA THR A 41 -4.70 10.63 -23.79
C THR A 41 -5.66 11.75 -23.39
N SER A 42 -6.76 11.91 -24.12
CA SER A 42 -7.85 12.80 -23.70
C SER A 42 -8.73 12.13 -22.65
N TRP A 43 -9.28 12.92 -21.73
CA TRP A 43 -10.29 12.41 -20.81
C TRP A 43 -11.50 11.89 -21.61
N PRO A 44 -11.99 10.67 -21.33
CA PRO A 44 -13.11 10.09 -22.07
C PRO A 44 -14.40 10.87 -21.82
N GLY A 45 -15.24 10.97 -22.84
CA GLY A 45 -16.55 11.61 -22.71
C GLY A 45 -17.52 10.79 -21.85
N ALA A 46 -18.69 11.36 -21.55
CA ALA A 46 -19.71 10.70 -20.71
C ALA A 46 -20.18 9.32 -21.23
N LYS A 47 -20.04 9.06 -22.55
CA LYS A 47 -20.39 7.77 -23.18
C LYS A 47 -19.31 6.70 -23.03
N GLU A 48 -18.10 7.07 -22.65
CA GLU A 48 -16.93 6.18 -22.56
C GLU A 48 -16.63 5.80 -21.10
N HIS A 49 -17.65 5.76 -20.24
CA HIS A 49 -17.48 5.50 -18.81
C HIS A 49 -16.83 4.14 -18.53
N ASP A 50 -17.05 3.14 -19.39
CA ASP A 50 -16.40 1.83 -19.25
C ASP A 50 -14.89 1.88 -19.49
N ARG A 51 -14.42 2.76 -20.38
CA ARG A 51 -12.98 2.99 -20.59
C ARG A 51 -12.32 3.54 -19.32
N VAL A 52 -13.02 4.42 -18.59
CA VAL A 52 -12.53 4.95 -17.31
C VAL A 52 -12.49 3.83 -16.25
N LYS A 53 -13.52 2.96 -16.20
CA LYS A 53 -13.51 1.80 -15.29
C LYS A 53 -12.33 0.87 -15.55
N ASP A 54 -12.04 0.60 -16.82
CA ASP A 54 -10.92 -0.26 -17.21
C ASP A 54 -9.58 0.36 -16.78
N TRP A 55 -9.40 1.66 -16.96
CA TRP A 55 -8.23 2.37 -16.47
C TRP A 55 -8.07 2.29 -14.94
N ILE A 56 -9.17 2.47 -14.21
CA ILE A 56 -9.17 2.36 -12.74
C ILE A 56 -8.75 0.94 -12.32
N LYS A 57 -9.29 -0.08 -12.99
CA LYS A 57 -8.99 -1.50 -12.69
C LYS A 57 -7.53 -1.82 -12.99
N ASP A 58 -7.02 -1.43 -14.14
CA ASP A 58 -5.64 -1.68 -14.57
C ASP A 58 -4.63 -0.97 -13.67
N VAL A 59 -4.79 0.35 -13.46
CA VAL A 59 -3.91 1.12 -12.58
C VAL A 59 -3.97 0.57 -11.15
N GLY A 60 -5.17 0.27 -10.63
CA GLY A 60 -5.35 -0.28 -9.29
C GLY A 60 -4.69 -1.65 -9.11
N THR A 61 -4.71 -2.50 -10.13
CA THR A 61 -4.06 -3.81 -10.11
C THR A 61 -2.54 -3.66 -10.04
N ARG A 62 -1.96 -2.84 -10.92
CA ARG A 62 -0.52 -2.59 -10.96
C ARG A 62 0.02 -1.96 -9.68
N VAL A 63 -0.74 -1.04 -9.08
CA VAL A 63 -0.37 -0.44 -7.78
C VAL A 63 -0.37 -1.49 -6.67
N LYS A 64 -1.37 -2.37 -6.61
CA LYS A 64 -1.41 -3.47 -5.62
C LYS A 64 -0.26 -4.44 -5.80
N GLU A 65 0.03 -4.85 -7.03
CA GLU A 65 1.20 -5.70 -7.34
C GLU A 65 2.49 -5.04 -6.87
N ARG A 66 2.67 -3.75 -7.17
CA ARG A 66 3.85 -3.01 -6.71
C ARG A 66 3.92 -2.90 -5.18
N MET A 67 2.79 -2.77 -4.49
CA MET A 67 2.77 -2.79 -3.02
C MET A 67 3.26 -4.13 -2.45
N LEU A 68 2.84 -5.25 -3.05
CA LEU A 68 3.28 -6.58 -2.65
C LEU A 68 4.76 -6.83 -2.97
N GLU A 69 5.29 -6.26 -4.05
CA GLU A 69 6.72 -6.30 -4.34
C GLU A 69 7.55 -5.51 -3.33
N ILE A 70 7.05 -4.34 -2.89
CA ILE A 70 7.73 -3.50 -1.89
C ILE A 70 7.74 -4.19 -0.53
N GLN A 71 6.61 -4.77 -0.14
CA GLN A 71 6.47 -5.48 1.12
C GLN A 71 5.56 -6.70 0.94
N PRO A 72 6.14 -7.91 0.74
CA PRO A 72 5.35 -9.12 0.49
C PRO A 72 4.54 -9.60 1.70
N GLN A 73 4.95 -9.20 2.91
CA GLN A 73 4.32 -9.56 4.18
C GLN A 73 3.97 -8.27 4.92
N GLY A 74 2.68 -7.93 4.90
CA GLY A 74 2.10 -6.74 5.56
C GLY A 74 2.02 -6.87 7.07
#